data_AF-A0A1X7HEE0-F1
#
_entry.id   AF-A0A1X7HEE0-F1
#
_cell.length_a   1.000
_cell.length_b   1.000
_cell.length_c   1.000
_cell.angle_alpha   90.00
_cell.angle_beta   90.00
_cell.angle_gamma   90.00
#
_symmetry.space_group_name_H-M   'P 1'
#
loop_
_entity.id
_entity.type
_entity.pdbx_description
1 polymer ?
#
loop_
_entity_poly.entity_id
_entity_poly.type
_entity_poly.pdbx_seq_one_letter_code
_entity_poly.pdbx_strand_id
1 'polypeptide(L)'
;MRKLALLFPGQGSQYIGMGKDLLGRSATARAVFAEANDVLGFDLQALIANGSSEELTRTENAQPALLTVSVAAFRVYMEEIGVEPAYSAGHSLGEFSALTCAGVMTFQETLRLVRRRGQLMQEAASEGIGAMCAIMGSDSSRVEEACQRASISEHQEVVISNYNSSGQLVISGHRIAVEEAASELESLGARIAFLKVSAPFHSPLMKGAAIRFKEELASCTYRPFQWSVLSNVTGKPYESPDQVAFYLTEQLTAPVRWDMAMKLLSEQGVRIAAELGAKQVLTQFMRTDAKSIACYPYEKAAELDLLQKELEADKLELARQKASNNVVTRCLAAAVCTRNRNWDLEAYDQGFVLPYRQVQRLQEQLDENGEPPTQAQMHEALKLLKQMLDTKKVPEQEQQERFGDILKKTGTTALFPEFSPDSWVIA
;
A
#
# COMPACT_ATOMS: atom_id res chain seq x y z
N MET A 1 8.10 -3.00 11.62
CA MET A 1 6.67 -3.07 11.33
C MET A 1 6.60 -3.34 9.85
N ARG A 2 5.84 -4.34 9.42
CA ARG A 2 5.56 -4.56 7.99
C ARG A 2 5.05 -3.24 7.41
N LYS A 3 5.50 -2.88 6.20
CA LYS A 3 5.04 -1.64 5.57
C LYS A 3 3.55 -1.79 5.26
N LEU A 4 2.78 -0.79 5.67
CA LEU A 4 1.36 -0.64 5.39
C LEU A 4 1.16 0.17 4.10
N ALA A 5 0.16 -0.20 3.30
CA ALA A 5 -0.37 0.64 2.23
C ALA A 5 -1.85 0.97 2.44
N LEU A 6 -2.27 2.18 2.08
CA LEU A 6 -3.70 2.55 1.98
C LEU A 6 -4.15 2.50 0.53
N LEU A 7 -5.24 1.80 0.26
CA LEU A 7 -5.82 1.61 -1.06
C LEU A 7 -7.18 2.30 -1.14
N PHE A 8 -7.46 2.98 -2.25
CA PHE A 8 -8.71 3.73 -2.42
C PHE A 8 -9.47 3.27 -3.67
N PRO A 9 -10.72 2.78 -3.54
CA PRO A 9 -11.48 2.28 -4.67
C PRO A 9 -11.94 3.41 -5.60
N GLY A 10 -12.18 3.05 -6.87
CA GLY A 10 -12.70 3.94 -7.90
C GLY A 10 -14.15 3.64 -8.27
N GLN A 11 -14.58 4.21 -9.40
CA GLN A 11 -15.93 4.03 -9.94
C GLN A 11 -16.27 2.55 -10.19
N GLY A 12 -17.51 2.17 -9.91
CA GLY A 12 -17.98 0.78 -9.86
C GLY A 12 -18.17 0.26 -8.42
N SER A 13 -17.48 0.86 -7.45
CA SER A 13 -17.64 0.49 -6.04
C SER A 13 -18.84 1.15 -5.36
N GLN A 14 -19.43 2.20 -5.94
CA GLN A 14 -20.56 2.91 -5.34
C GLN A 14 -21.79 2.01 -5.17
N TYR A 15 -22.56 2.29 -4.12
CA TYR A 15 -23.87 1.69 -3.85
C TYR A 15 -24.68 2.58 -2.92
N ILE A 16 -26.01 2.49 -2.99
CA ILE A 16 -26.89 3.25 -2.10
C ILE A 16 -26.67 2.80 -0.65
N GLY A 17 -26.45 3.76 0.23
CA GLY A 17 -26.17 3.55 1.66
C GLY A 17 -24.70 3.33 2.00
N MET A 18 -23.77 3.46 1.04
CA MET A 18 -22.33 3.41 1.34
C MET A 18 -21.94 4.48 2.38
N GLY A 19 -21.00 4.16 3.27
CA GLY A 19 -20.58 5.05 4.35
C GLY A 19 -21.60 5.27 5.49
N LYS A 20 -22.77 4.61 5.46
CA LYS A 20 -23.78 4.71 6.54
C LYS A 20 -23.24 4.30 7.92
N ASP A 21 -22.41 3.25 7.96
CA ASP A 21 -21.80 2.78 9.21
C ASP A 21 -20.84 3.84 9.79
N LEU A 22 -19.96 4.40 8.94
CA LEU A 22 -19.06 5.52 9.30
C LEU A 22 -19.83 6.71 9.87
N LEU A 23 -20.91 7.13 9.19
CA LEU A 23 -21.78 8.23 9.63
C LEU A 23 -22.44 7.94 10.99
N GLY A 24 -22.85 6.68 11.21
CA GLY A 24 -23.47 6.25 12.45
C GLY A 24 -22.52 6.30 13.65
N ARG A 25 -21.24 5.96 13.45
CA ARG A 25 -20.28 5.79 14.55
C ARG A 25 -19.28 6.93 14.74
N SER A 26 -19.02 7.77 13.74
CA SER A 26 -17.99 8.83 13.83
C SER A 26 -18.53 10.24 13.56
N ALA A 27 -18.19 11.17 14.46
CA ALA A 27 -18.43 12.60 14.26
C ALA A 27 -17.61 13.17 13.10
N THR A 28 -16.41 12.63 12.90
CA THR A 28 -15.50 13.04 11.84
C THR A 28 -15.99 12.63 10.46
N ALA A 29 -16.59 11.44 10.34
CA ALA A 29 -17.31 11.08 9.13
C ALA A 29 -18.45 12.06 8.83
N ARG A 30 -19.29 12.40 9.84
CA ARG A 30 -20.37 13.37 9.66
C ARG A 30 -19.86 14.75 9.21
N ALA A 31 -18.73 15.20 9.76
CA ALA A 31 -18.11 16.46 9.36
C ALA A 31 -17.64 16.44 7.89
N VAL A 32 -17.06 15.32 7.43
CA VAL A 32 -16.62 15.16 6.02
C VAL A 32 -17.80 15.23 5.05
N PHE A 33 -18.92 14.56 5.37
CA PHE A 33 -20.11 14.62 4.51
C PHE A 33 -20.75 16.03 4.51
N ALA A 34 -20.77 16.71 5.66
CA ALA A 34 -21.24 18.09 5.73
C ALA A 34 -20.35 19.03 4.88
N GLU A 35 -19.02 18.91 5.00
CA GLU A 35 -18.06 19.65 4.18
C GLU A 35 -18.30 19.39 2.68
N ALA A 36 -18.57 18.14 2.29
CA ALA A 36 -18.87 17.81 0.90
C ALA A 36 -20.16 18.46 0.40
N ASN A 37 -21.23 18.45 1.20
CA ASN A 37 -22.49 19.11 0.86
C ASN A 37 -22.29 20.62 0.65
N ASP A 38 -21.56 21.28 1.57
CA ASP A 38 -21.29 22.72 1.50
C ASP A 38 -20.46 23.07 0.25
N VAL A 39 -19.44 22.28 -0.06
CA VAL A 39 -18.55 22.53 -1.22
C VAL A 39 -19.27 22.31 -2.55
N LEU A 40 -20.15 21.31 -2.64
CA LEU A 40 -20.83 20.94 -3.87
C LEU A 40 -22.15 21.70 -4.09
N GLY A 41 -22.70 22.31 -3.05
CA GLY A 41 -23.94 23.08 -3.09
C GLY A 41 -25.20 22.22 -3.22
N PHE A 42 -25.13 20.93 -2.91
CA PHE A 42 -26.29 20.02 -2.88
C PHE A 42 -26.08 18.91 -1.85
N ASP A 43 -27.16 18.23 -1.47
CA ASP A 43 -27.11 17.16 -0.47
C ASP A 43 -26.61 15.83 -1.06
N LEU A 44 -25.29 15.71 -1.18
CA LEU A 44 -24.59 14.50 -1.59
C LEU A 44 -24.87 13.34 -0.63
N GLN A 45 -24.97 13.62 0.67
CA GLN A 45 -25.30 12.61 1.68
C GLN A 45 -26.68 12.00 1.42
N ALA A 46 -27.70 12.81 1.14
CA ALA A 46 -29.03 12.31 0.79
C ALA A 46 -29.02 11.50 -0.51
N LEU A 47 -28.26 11.92 -1.53
CA LEU A 47 -28.09 11.16 -2.77
C LEU A 47 -27.47 9.78 -2.49
N ILE A 48 -26.43 9.70 -1.66
CA ILE A 48 -25.80 8.44 -1.27
C ILE A 48 -26.76 7.57 -0.47
N ALA A 49 -27.51 8.14 0.47
CA ALA A 49 -28.35 7.37 1.40
C ALA A 49 -29.67 6.89 0.78
N ASN A 50 -30.34 7.74 0.00
CA ASN A 50 -31.73 7.57 -0.42
C ASN A 50 -31.97 7.81 -1.91
N GLY A 51 -30.95 8.18 -2.68
CA GLY A 51 -31.07 8.42 -4.12
C GLY A 51 -31.31 7.14 -4.92
N SER A 52 -31.45 7.31 -6.23
CA SER A 52 -31.49 6.17 -7.15
C SER A 52 -30.08 5.68 -7.49
N SER A 53 -29.91 4.37 -7.70
CA SER A 53 -28.63 3.80 -8.15
C SER A 53 -28.18 4.39 -9.49
N GLU A 54 -29.13 4.71 -10.38
CA GLU A 54 -28.87 5.33 -11.67
C GLU A 54 -28.30 6.75 -11.52
N GLU A 55 -28.92 7.58 -10.67
CA GLU A 55 -28.45 8.93 -10.40
C GLU A 55 -27.09 8.96 -9.69
N LEU A 56 -26.87 8.08 -8.70
CA LEU A 56 -25.58 7.96 -8.03
C LEU A 56 -24.49 7.45 -8.99
N THR A 57 -24.85 6.62 -9.97
CA THR A 57 -23.89 6.03 -10.94
C THR A 57 -23.51 7.01 -12.06
N ARG A 58 -24.23 8.12 -12.24
CA ARG A 58 -23.76 9.20 -13.12
C ARG A 58 -22.37 9.62 -12.71
N THR A 59 -21.44 9.68 -13.65
CA THR A 59 -20.00 9.85 -13.39
C THR A 59 -19.70 11.12 -12.57
N GLU A 60 -20.41 12.22 -12.86
CA GLU A 60 -20.29 13.49 -12.11
C GLU A 60 -20.75 13.42 -10.64
N ASN A 61 -21.58 12.44 -10.28
CA ASN A 61 -22.06 12.20 -8.93
C ASN A 61 -21.24 11.11 -8.23
N ALA A 62 -20.94 10.02 -8.94
CA ALA A 62 -20.20 8.88 -8.42
C ALA A 62 -18.80 9.28 -7.93
N GLN A 63 -18.09 10.13 -8.70
CA GLN A 63 -16.72 10.52 -8.35
C GLN A 63 -16.64 11.31 -7.03
N PRO A 64 -17.38 12.42 -6.82
CA PRO A 64 -17.37 13.11 -5.53
C PRO A 64 -17.96 12.27 -4.39
N ALA A 65 -18.95 11.39 -4.67
CA ALA A 65 -19.49 10.48 -3.68
C ALA A 65 -18.44 9.51 -3.13
N LEU A 66 -17.69 8.86 -4.03
CA LEU A 66 -16.64 7.91 -3.68
C LEU A 66 -15.47 8.58 -2.97
N LEU A 67 -15.04 9.76 -3.44
CA LEU A 67 -14.03 10.56 -2.75
C LEU A 67 -14.46 10.88 -1.32
N THR A 68 -15.72 11.30 -1.12
CA THR A 68 -16.26 11.64 0.21
C THR A 68 -16.23 10.45 1.16
N VAL A 69 -16.68 9.26 0.70
CA VAL A 69 -16.64 8.05 1.52
C VAL A 69 -15.20 7.63 1.85
N SER A 70 -14.29 7.66 0.87
CA SER A 70 -12.88 7.32 1.07
C SER A 70 -12.17 8.28 2.04
N VAL A 71 -12.40 9.59 1.93
CA VAL A 71 -11.82 10.58 2.84
C VAL A 71 -12.44 10.46 4.23
N ALA A 72 -13.74 10.18 4.35
CA ALA A 72 -14.37 9.89 5.63
C ALA A 72 -13.74 8.64 6.28
N ALA A 73 -13.62 7.54 5.53
CA ALA A 73 -12.97 6.32 5.98
C ALA A 73 -11.52 6.59 6.43
N PHE A 74 -10.76 7.37 5.67
CA PHE A 74 -9.38 7.75 6.03
C PHE A 74 -9.30 8.59 7.30
N ARG A 75 -10.11 9.64 7.44
CA ARG A 75 -10.06 10.49 8.65
C ARG A 75 -10.44 9.68 9.90
N VAL A 76 -11.45 8.80 9.80
CA VAL A 76 -11.82 7.88 10.90
C VAL A 76 -10.72 6.87 11.18
N TYR A 77 -10.10 6.29 10.15
CA TYR A 77 -8.96 5.39 10.28
C TYR A 77 -7.80 6.06 11.05
N MET A 78 -7.50 7.32 10.75
CA MET A 78 -6.45 8.06 11.46
C MET A 78 -6.79 8.33 12.92
N GLU A 79 -8.07 8.51 13.27
CA GLU A 79 -8.51 8.66 14.67
C GLU A 79 -8.48 7.34 15.45
N GLU A 80 -8.89 6.23 14.82
CA GLU A 80 -9.05 4.95 15.49
C GLU A 80 -7.76 4.11 15.51
N ILE A 81 -6.95 4.20 14.46
CA ILE A 81 -5.73 3.42 14.28
C ILE A 81 -4.49 4.31 14.25
N GLY A 82 -4.52 5.41 13.51
CA GLY A 82 -3.44 6.42 13.49
C GLY A 82 -2.08 5.95 12.98
N VAL A 83 -2.02 4.80 12.30
CA VAL A 83 -0.77 4.29 11.70
C VAL A 83 -0.60 4.90 10.31
N GLU A 84 0.43 5.71 10.13
CA GLU A 84 0.76 6.28 8.81
C GLU A 84 1.26 5.18 7.85
N PRO A 85 0.80 5.18 6.58
CA PRO A 85 1.26 4.20 5.62
C PRO A 85 2.62 4.58 5.04
N ALA A 86 3.35 3.58 4.53
CA ALA A 86 4.53 3.84 3.70
C ALA A 86 4.12 4.27 2.28
N TYR A 87 2.97 3.77 1.80
CA TYR A 87 2.45 4.01 0.46
C TYR A 87 0.95 4.19 0.46
N SER A 88 0.43 4.94 -0.51
CA SER A 88 -0.97 4.84 -0.90
C SER A 88 -1.14 4.74 -2.40
N ALA A 89 -2.22 4.11 -2.82
CA ALA A 89 -2.61 4.01 -4.22
C ALA A 89 -4.13 4.04 -4.31
N GLY A 90 -4.68 4.50 -5.43
CA GLY A 90 -6.10 4.34 -5.66
C GLY A 90 -6.39 4.10 -7.12
N HIS A 91 -7.53 3.47 -7.39
CA HIS A 91 -7.89 3.03 -8.73
C HIS A 91 -8.71 4.10 -9.44
N SER A 92 -8.17 4.66 -10.53
CA SER A 92 -8.74 5.76 -11.29
C SER A 92 -9.11 6.96 -10.40
N LEU A 93 -10.39 7.16 -10.10
CA LEU A 93 -10.87 8.15 -9.14
C LEU A 93 -10.18 8.01 -7.78
N GLY A 94 -9.92 6.79 -7.32
CA GLY A 94 -9.26 6.55 -6.04
C GLY A 94 -7.86 7.20 -5.96
N GLU A 95 -7.19 7.47 -7.07
CA GLU A 95 -5.90 8.19 -7.08
C GLU A 95 -6.06 9.61 -6.51
N PHE A 96 -7.19 10.27 -6.75
CA PHE A 96 -7.52 11.56 -6.15
C PHE A 96 -7.75 11.44 -4.64
N SER A 97 -8.38 10.35 -4.19
CA SER A 97 -8.51 10.05 -2.76
C SER A 97 -7.12 9.85 -2.12
N ALA A 98 -6.23 9.10 -2.76
CA ALA A 98 -4.87 8.86 -2.28
C ALA A 98 -4.05 10.16 -2.16
N LEU A 99 -4.09 11.00 -3.21
CA LEU A 99 -3.43 12.31 -3.21
C LEU A 99 -3.99 13.25 -2.15
N THR A 100 -5.31 13.26 -1.96
CA THR A 100 -5.98 14.08 -0.93
C THR A 100 -5.59 13.63 0.47
N CYS A 101 -5.61 12.33 0.75
CA CYS A 101 -5.26 11.79 2.05
C CYS A 101 -3.77 11.98 2.36
N ALA A 102 -2.90 11.90 1.36
CA ALA A 102 -1.46 12.19 1.49
C ALA A 102 -1.15 13.70 1.65
N GLY A 103 -2.17 14.56 1.70
CA GLY A 103 -2.05 16.00 1.94
C GLY A 103 -1.69 16.84 0.71
N VAL A 104 -1.59 16.23 -0.48
CA VAL A 104 -1.15 16.91 -1.71
C VAL A 104 -2.18 17.93 -2.16
N MET A 105 -3.46 17.59 -2.08
CA MET A 105 -4.59 18.45 -2.43
C MET A 105 -5.54 18.54 -1.23
N THR A 106 -6.23 19.68 -1.05
CA THR A 106 -7.28 19.73 -0.02
C THR A 106 -8.52 18.99 -0.47
N PHE A 107 -9.29 18.45 0.48
CA PHE A 107 -10.53 17.75 0.18
C PHE A 107 -11.53 18.62 -0.60
N GLN A 108 -11.65 19.90 -0.21
CA GLN A 108 -12.48 20.87 -0.90
C GLN A 108 -12.05 21.11 -2.38
N GLU A 109 -10.76 21.29 -2.65
CA GLU A 109 -10.25 21.43 -4.03
C GLU A 109 -10.53 20.15 -4.83
N THR A 110 -10.19 18.99 -4.26
CA THR A 110 -10.38 17.70 -4.92
C THR A 110 -11.85 17.41 -5.22
N LEU A 111 -12.80 17.74 -4.33
CA LEU A 111 -14.23 17.55 -4.56
C LEU A 111 -14.73 18.27 -5.81
N ARG A 112 -14.36 19.55 -5.97
CA ARG A 112 -14.72 20.33 -7.15
C ARG A 112 -14.10 19.73 -8.40
N LEU A 113 -12.83 19.36 -8.30
CA LEU A 113 -12.05 18.80 -9.40
C LEU A 113 -12.61 17.45 -9.87
N VAL A 114 -12.93 16.51 -8.98
CA VAL A 114 -13.45 15.19 -9.37
C VAL A 114 -14.90 15.26 -9.88
N ARG A 115 -15.71 16.21 -9.38
CA ARG A 115 -17.01 16.48 -9.97
C ARG A 115 -16.85 17.00 -11.40
N ARG A 116 -15.94 17.96 -11.61
CA ARG A 116 -15.64 18.50 -12.94
C ARG A 116 -15.08 17.43 -13.87
N ARG A 117 -14.17 16.58 -13.38
CA ARG A 117 -13.67 15.40 -14.10
C ARG A 117 -14.81 14.51 -14.55
N GLY A 118 -15.74 14.20 -13.65
CA GLY A 118 -16.90 13.38 -13.96
C GLY A 118 -17.83 14.00 -14.99
N GLN A 119 -18.03 15.32 -14.97
CA GLN A 119 -18.78 16.05 -16.01
C GLN A 119 -18.11 15.95 -17.37
N LEU A 120 -16.81 16.27 -17.46
CA LEU A 120 -16.05 16.22 -18.71
C LEU A 120 -16.05 14.81 -19.32
N MET A 121 -15.87 13.80 -18.48
CA MET A 121 -15.93 12.39 -18.89
C MET A 121 -17.33 11.98 -19.36
N GLN A 122 -18.38 12.49 -18.71
CA GLN A 122 -19.77 12.22 -19.11
C GLN A 122 -20.14 12.94 -20.42
N GLU A 123 -19.69 14.18 -20.61
CA GLU A 123 -19.86 14.95 -21.84
C GLU A 123 -19.21 14.22 -23.02
N ALA A 124 -17.96 13.74 -22.86
CA ALA A 124 -17.27 12.95 -23.88
C ALA A 124 -17.97 11.60 -24.18
N ALA A 125 -18.75 11.07 -23.25
CA ALA A 125 -19.53 9.85 -23.43
C ALA A 125 -20.90 10.06 -24.09
N SER A 126 -21.40 11.31 -24.12
CA SER A 126 -22.76 11.63 -24.57
C SER A 126 -23.01 11.38 -26.06
N GLU A 127 -21.94 11.22 -26.85
CA GLU A 127 -22.01 10.80 -28.24
C GLU A 127 -22.44 9.33 -28.40
N GLY A 128 -22.43 8.53 -27.32
CA GLY A 128 -22.92 7.13 -27.33
C GLY A 128 -22.05 6.15 -28.12
N ILE A 129 -20.94 6.62 -28.68
CA ILE A 129 -20.03 5.85 -29.53
C ILE A 129 -19.10 4.91 -28.76
N GLY A 130 -19.05 5.01 -27.43
CA GLY A 130 -18.11 4.26 -26.60
C GLY A 130 -18.69 3.05 -25.87
N ALA A 131 -17.80 2.16 -25.46
CA ALA A 131 -18.10 1.05 -24.55
C ALA A 131 -16.87 0.69 -23.72
N MET A 132 -17.10 -0.04 -22.62
CA MET A 132 -16.05 -0.72 -21.86
C MET A 132 -16.46 -2.15 -21.58
N CYS A 133 -15.49 -3.06 -21.64
CA CYS A 133 -15.73 -4.48 -21.42
C CYS A 133 -14.64 -5.11 -20.55
N ALA A 134 -15.04 -5.77 -19.46
CA ALA A 134 -14.14 -6.57 -18.65
C ALA A 134 -13.85 -7.90 -19.32
N ILE A 135 -12.57 -8.26 -19.38
CA ILE A 135 -12.03 -9.50 -19.95
C ILE A 135 -11.40 -10.30 -18.82
N MET A 136 -11.86 -11.54 -18.63
CA MET A 136 -11.33 -12.45 -17.60
C MET A 136 -10.87 -13.76 -18.22
N GLY A 137 -9.74 -14.29 -17.73
CA GLY A 137 -9.19 -15.56 -18.20
C GLY A 137 -8.42 -15.49 -19.52
N SER A 138 -7.93 -14.30 -19.90
CA SER A 138 -7.00 -14.11 -21.02
C SER A 138 -5.77 -13.33 -20.54
N ASP A 139 -4.59 -13.62 -21.09
CA ASP A 139 -3.37 -12.87 -20.82
C ASP A 139 -3.36 -11.51 -21.56
N SER A 140 -2.58 -10.56 -21.05
CA SER A 140 -2.55 -9.20 -21.60
C SER A 140 -2.08 -9.16 -23.04
N SER A 141 -1.10 -9.97 -23.44
CA SER A 141 -0.62 -10.01 -24.83
C SER A 141 -1.74 -10.37 -25.81
N ARG A 142 -2.55 -11.39 -25.50
CA ARG A 142 -3.69 -11.76 -26.35
C ARG A 142 -4.74 -10.66 -26.44
N VAL A 143 -5.01 -9.99 -25.32
CA VAL A 143 -5.98 -8.87 -25.30
C VAL A 143 -5.44 -7.68 -26.10
N GLU A 144 -4.14 -7.36 -25.99
CA GLU A 144 -3.48 -6.30 -26.77
C GLU A 144 -3.54 -6.60 -28.26
N GLU A 145 -3.25 -7.83 -28.67
CA GLU A 145 -3.34 -8.27 -30.07
C GLU A 145 -4.78 -8.18 -30.62
N ALA A 146 -5.79 -8.61 -29.85
CA ALA A 146 -7.19 -8.49 -30.24
C ALA A 146 -7.60 -7.02 -30.38
N CYS A 147 -7.15 -6.16 -29.47
CA CYS A 147 -7.39 -4.72 -29.55
C CYS A 147 -6.75 -4.11 -30.80
N GLN A 148 -5.52 -4.51 -31.14
CA GLN A 148 -4.83 -4.06 -32.35
C GLN A 148 -5.57 -4.49 -33.63
N ARG A 149 -6.05 -5.74 -33.69
CA ARG A 149 -6.82 -6.24 -34.84
C ARG A 149 -8.15 -5.51 -35.02
N ALA A 150 -8.86 -5.22 -33.92
CA ALA A 150 -10.12 -4.49 -33.95
C ALA A 150 -9.94 -2.97 -34.17
N SER A 151 -8.72 -2.45 -34.00
CA SER A 151 -8.41 -1.03 -34.20
C SER A 151 -8.04 -0.71 -35.64
N ILE A 152 -9.05 -0.67 -36.53
CA ILE A 152 -8.83 -0.59 -37.99
C ILE A 152 -8.78 0.84 -38.56
N SER A 153 -9.19 1.86 -37.78
CA SER A 153 -9.12 3.28 -38.18
C SER A 153 -9.22 4.21 -36.98
N GLU A 154 -8.98 5.51 -37.16
CA GLU A 154 -9.15 6.53 -36.09
C GLU A 154 -10.57 6.63 -35.52
N HIS A 155 -11.58 6.09 -36.23
CA HIS A 155 -12.99 6.05 -35.81
C HIS A 155 -13.42 4.66 -35.30
N GLN A 156 -12.47 3.74 -35.18
CA GLN A 156 -12.68 2.38 -34.70
C GLN A 156 -11.41 1.96 -33.99
N GLU A 157 -11.27 2.46 -32.77
CA GLU A 157 -10.14 2.20 -31.87
C GLU A 157 -10.62 1.57 -30.57
N VAL A 158 -9.85 0.59 -30.07
CA VAL A 158 -10.02 -0.04 -28.76
C VAL A 158 -8.65 -0.27 -28.13
N VAL A 159 -8.55 -0.03 -26.83
CA VAL A 159 -7.32 -0.25 -26.05
C VAL A 159 -7.65 -0.98 -24.76
N ILE A 160 -6.64 -1.56 -24.13
CA ILE A 160 -6.75 -1.95 -22.71
C ILE A 160 -6.76 -0.67 -21.89
N SER A 161 -7.84 -0.46 -21.13
CA SER A 161 -8.04 0.69 -20.25
C SER A 161 -7.64 0.42 -18.80
N ASN A 162 -7.69 -0.84 -18.37
CA ASN A 162 -7.34 -1.21 -17.00
C ASN A 162 -6.62 -2.56 -16.97
N TYR A 163 -5.43 -2.55 -16.38
CA TYR A 163 -4.71 -3.75 -15.99
C TYR A 163 -4.98 -3.98 -14.50
N ASN A 164 -6.11 -4.62 -14.18
CA ASN A 164 -6.57 -4.78 -12.79
C ASN A 164 -5.84 -5.93 -12.08
N SER A 165 -5.67 -7.06 -12.77
CA SER A 165 -4.84 -8.18 -12.32
C SER A 165 -4.50 -9.09 -13.49
N SER A 166 -3.64 -10.08 -13.28
CA SER A 166 -3.34 -11.13 -14.26
C SER A 166 -4.57 -11.92 -14.69
N GLY A 167 -5.64 -11.89 -13.89
CA GLY A 167 -6.91 -12.55 -14.19
C GLY A 167 -8.02 -11.62 -14.70
N GLN A 168 -7.79 -10.31 -14.77
CA GLN A 168 -8.82 -9.34 -15.15
C GLN A 168 -8.23 -8.09 -15.80
N LEU A 169 -8.67 -7.84 -17.03
CA LEU A 169 -8.38 -6.64 -17.81
C LEU A 169 -9.69 -5.96 -18.15
N VAL A 170 -9.62 -4.70 -18.56
CA VAL A 170 -10.76 -3.99 -19.15
C VAL A 170 -10.30 -3.35 -20.46
N ILE A 171 -11.10 -3.51 -21.50
CA ILE A 171 -10.91 -2.83 -22.79
C ILE A 171 -11.92 -1.69 -22.92
N SER A 172 -11.54 -0.63 -23.64
CA SER A 172 -12.32 0.59 -23.79
C SER A 172 -12.03 1.26 -25.13
N GLY A 173 -13.05 1.84 -25.74
CA GLY A 173 -12.92 2.53 -27.02
C GLY A 173 -14.26 2.64 -27.74
N HIS A 174 -14.20 2.74 -29.06
CA HIS A 174 -15.38 2.72 -29.91
C HIS A 174 -16.14 1.40 -29.71
N ARG A 175 -17.47 1.49 -29.58
CA ARG A 175 -18.33 0.35 -29.25
C ARG A 175 -18.12 -0.84 -30.20
N ILE A 176 -18.08 -0.56 -31.50
CA ILE A 176 -17.89 -1.59 -32.53
C ILE A 176 -16.55 -2.31 -32.32
N ALA A 177 -15.45 -1.56 -32.12
CA ALA A 177 -14.13 -2.14 -31.86
C ALA A 177 -14.08 -2.96 -30.56
N VAL A 178 -14.75 -2.49 -29.50
CA VAL A 178 -14.87 -3.21 -28.23
C VAL A 178 -15.65 -4.51 -28.40
N GLU A 179 -16.76 -4.49 -29.14
CA GLU A 179 -17.60 -5.67 -29.41
C GLU A 179 -16.85 -6.71 -30.26
N GLU A 180 -16.10 -6.28 -31.28
CA GLU A 180 -15.26 -7.16 -32.11
C GLU A 180 -14.15 -7.81 -31.29
N ALA A 181 -13.37 -7.02 -30.55
CA ALA A 181 -12.29 -7.56 -29.70
C ALA A 181 -12.85 -8.49 -28.61
N ALA A 182 -13.99 -8.14 -28.00
CA ALA A 182 -14.64 -8.98 -27.00
C ALA A 182 -15.13 -10.30 -27.58
N SER A 183 -15.76 -10.29 -28.77
CA SER A 183 -16.22 -11.50 -29.45
C SER A 183 -15.07 -12.42 -29.83
N GLU A 184 -13.97 -11.86 -30.34
CA GLU A 184 -12.76 -12.61 -30.63
C GLU A 184 -12.21 -13.29 -29.36
N LEU A 185 -12.05 -12.53 -28.27
CA LEU A 185 -11.54 -13.06 -27.00
C LEU A 185 -12.47 -14.11 -26.39
N GLU A 186 -13.79 -13.93 -26.50
CA GLU A 186 -14.78 -14.93 -26.06
C GLU A 186 -14.62 -16.24 -26.82
N SER A 187 -14.41 -16.18 -28.14
CA SER A 187 -14.18 -17.37 -28.98
C SER A 187 -12.89 -18.12 -28.59
N LEU A 188 -11.94 -17.42 -27.97
CA LEU A 188 -10.69 -17.97 -27.44
C LEU A 188 -10.81 -18.43 -25.97
N GLY A 189 -12.00 -18.39 -25.39
CA GLY A 189 -12.31 -18.90 -24.05
C GLY A 189 -12.24 -17.87 -22.92
N ALA A 190 -12.09 -16.58 -23.23
CA ALA A 190 -12.20 -15.52 -22.23
C ALA A 190 -13.67 -15.36 -21.79
N ARG A 191 -13.88 -14.96 -20.53
CA ARG A 191 -15.20 -14.53 -20.05
C ARG A 191 -15.31 -13.02 -20.20
N ILE A 192 -16.42 -12.58 -20.76
CA ILE A 192 -16.66 -11.21 -21.16
C ILE A 192 -17.79 -10.61 -20.31
N ALA A 193 -17.64 -9.37 -19.87
CA ALA A 193 -18.69 -8.62 -19.19
C ALA A 193 -18.67 -7.13 -19.56
N PHE A 194 -19.66 -6.69 -20.33
CA PHE A 194 -19.83 -5.28 -20.65
C PHE A 194 -20.17 -4.48 -19.39
N LEU A 195 -19.45 -3.39 -19.19
CA LEU A 195 -19.70 -2.48 -18.08
C LEU A 195 -20.90 -1.60 -18.40
N LYS A 196 -21.71 -1.28 -17.37
CA LYS A 196 -22.88 -0.40 -17.50
C LYS A 196 -22.46 1.08 -17.58
N VAL A 197 -21.59 1.39 -18.53
CA VAL A 197 -21.12 2.74 -18.85
C VAL A 197 -21.13 2.89 -20.37
N SER A 198 -21.66 4.01 -20.86
CA SER A 198 -21.66 4.37 -22.28
C SER A 198 -20.38 5.11 -22.69
N ALA A 199 -19.35 5.07 -21.86
CA ALA A 199 -18.20 5.95 -21.92
C ALA A 199 -16.91 5.16 -22.13
N PRO A 200 -16.03 5.57 -23.06
CA PRO A 200 -14.78 4.90 -23.32
C PRO A 200 -13.66 5.46 -22.42
N PHE A 201 -13.79 5.29 -21.10
CA PHE A 201 -12.82 5.83 -20.14
C PHE A 201 -11.42 5.23 -20.32
N HIS A 202 -10.38 6.01 -19.99
CA HIS A 202 -8.97 5.58 -20.08
C HIS A 202 -8.59 5.11 -21.49
N SER A 203 -9.07 5.82 -22.51
CA SER A 203 -8.79 5.56 -23.92
C SER A 203 -8.53 6.89 -24.67
N PRO A 204 -7.97 6.85 -25.89
CA PRO A 204 -7.75 8.04 -26.71
C PRO A 204 -9.00 8.91 -26.93
N LEU A 205 -10.20 8.32 -26.87
CA LEU A 205 -11.48 9.03 -27.03
C LEU A 205 -11.74 10.05 -25.90
N MET A 206 -11.03 9.95 -24.77
CA MET A 206 -11.10 10.94 -23.68
C MET A 206 -10.20 12.17 -23.91
N LYS A 207 -9.47 12.27 -25.03
CA LYS A 207 -8.51 13.37 -25.28
C LYS A 207 -9.14 14.77 -25.14
N GLY A 208 -10.36 14.97 -25.63
CA GLY A 208 -11.08 16.23 -25.48
C GLY A 208 -11.36 16.59 -24.02
N ALA A 209 -11.78 15.61 -23.22
CA ALA A 209 -11.97 15.78 -21.77
C ALA A 209 -10.64 16.03 -21.05
N ALA A 210 -9.57 15.33 -21.43
CA ALA A 210 -8.24 15.51 -20.86
C ALA A 210 -7.69 16.93 -21.07
N ILE A 211 -7.83 17.49 -22.26
CA ILE A 211 -7.39 18.87 -22.56
C ILE A 211 -8.09 19.88 -21.64
N ARG A 212 -9.41 19.78 -21.50
CA ARG A 212 -10.19 20.68 -20.63
C ARG A 212 -9.87 20.45 -19.15
N PHE A 213 -9.65 19.21 -18.75
CA PHE A 213 -9.33 18.88 -17.37
C PHE A 213 -7.92 19.35 -16.96
N LYS A 214 -6.99 19.40 -17.90
CA LYS A 214 -5.65 19.97 -17.70
C LYS A 214 -5.71 21.43 -17.23
N GLU A 215 -6.65 22.21 -17.77
CA GLU A 215 -6.83 23.62 -17.38
C GLU A 215 -7.30 23.73 -15.91
N GLU A 216 -8.21 22.85 -15.50
CA GLU A 216 -8.69 22.78 -14.10
C GLU A 216 -7.54 22.37 -13.16
N LEU A 217 -6.75 21.36 -13.54
CA LEU A 217 -5.58 20.89 -12.78
C LEU A 217 -4.51 21.98 -12.64
N ALA A 218 -4.27 22.77 -13.67
CA ALA A 218 -3.28 23.85 -13.64
C ALA A 218 -3.62 24.96 -12.62
N SER A 219 -4.89 25.09 -12.22
CA SER A 219 -5.32 26.04 -11.20
C SER A 219 -5.19 25.53 -9.76
N CYS A 220 -4.85 24.25 -9.57
CA CYS A 220 -4.75 23.63 -8.27
C CYS A 220 -3.39 23.90 -7.60
N THR A 221 -3.37 23.86 -6.26
CA THR A 221 -2.13 23.89 -5.48
C THR A 221 -1.76 22.48 -5.04
N TYR A 222 -0.54 22.05 -5.36
CA TYR A 222 0.01 20.74 -5.00
C TYR A 222 1.03 20.88 -3.87
N ARG A 223 0.76 20.21 -2.76
CA ARG A 223 1.57 20.27 -1.53
C ARG A 223 2.50 19.05 -1.43
N PRO A 224 3.56 19.10 -0.60
CA PRO A 224 4.42 17.94 -0.36
C PRO A 224 3.62 16.73 0.12
N PHE A 225 4.02 15.55 -0.35
CA PHE A 225 3.44 14.29 0.07
C PHE A 225 3.84 13.96 1.52
N GLN A 226 2.88 13.53 2.34
CA GLN A 226 3.17 12.96 3.66
C GLN A 226 3.73 11.52 3.56
N TRP A 227 3.35 10.78 2.52
CA TRP A 227 3.87 9.44 2.19
C TRP A 227 3.80 9.21 0.67
N SER A 228 4.43 8.14 0.18
CA SER A 228 4.50 7.88 -1.27
C SER A 228 3.12 7.56 -1.87
N VAL A 229 2.74 8.23 -2.97
CA VAL A 229 1.51 7.95 -3.71
C VAL A 229 1.85 7.35 -5.07
N LEU A 230 1.20 6.25 -5.47
CA LEU A 230 1.43 5.61 -6.77
C LEU A 230 0.54 6.19 -7.86
N SER A 231 1.13 6.54 -9.01
CA SER A 231 0.40 6.96 -10.20
C SER A 231 -0.18 5.77 -10.95
N ASN A 232 -1.43 5.88 -11.43
CA ASN A 232 -2.02 4.87 -12.29
C ASN A 232 -1.39 4.79 -13.69
N VAL A 233 -0.78 5.89 -14.16
CA VAL A 233 -0.15 5.92 -15.50
C VAL A 233 1.17 5.15 -15.50
N THR A 234 1.98 5.35 -14.47
CA THR A 234 3.35 4.78 -14.41
C THR A 234 3.43 3.49 -13.58
N GLY A 235 2.47 3.25 -12.68
CA GLY A 235 2.53 2.20 -11.67
C GLY A 235 3.62 2.45 -10.60
N LYS A 236 4.18 3.66 -10.53
CA LYS A 236 5.29 4.04 -9.65
C LYS A 236 4.94 5.23 -8.76
N PRO A 237 5.70 5.47 -7.67
CA PRO A 237 5.54 6.67 -6.86
C PRO A 237 5.69 7.94 -7.70
N TYR A 238 4.87 8.95 -7.41
CA TYR A 238 5.16 10.32 -7.81
C TYR A 238 6.51 10.76 -7.23
N GLU A 239 7.36 11.37 -8.06
CA GLU A 239 8.67 11.86 -7.61
C GLU A 239 8.55 13.24 -6.94
N SER A 240 7.60 14.05 -7.39
CA SER A 240 7.34 15.39 -6.86
C SER A 240 5.89 15.84 -7.11
N PRO A 241 5.36 16.78 -6.31
CA PRO A 241 4.01 17.30 -6.48
C PRO A 241 3.77 17.94 -7.87
N ASP A 242 4.82 18.44 -8.52
CA ASP A 242 4.74 19.10 -9.84
C ASP A 242 4.34 18.12 -10.96
N GLN A 243 4.57 16.82 -10.78
CA GLN A 243 4.16 15.78 -11.74
C GLN A 243 2.67 15.43 -11.65
N VAL A 244 1.97 15.84 -10.59
CA VAL A 244 0.58 15.41 -10.32
C VAL A 244 -0.37 15.89 -11.41
N ALA A 245 -0.33 17.18 -11.78
CA ALA A 245 -1.18 17.72 -12.84
C ALA A 245 -0.95 17.01 -14.18
N PHE A 246 0.31 16.72 -14.51
CA PHE A 246 0.67 16.03 -15.75
C PHE A 246 0.09 14.61 -15.78
N TYR A 247 0.39 13.79 -14.77
CA TYR A 247 -0.07 12.40 -14.78
C TYR A 247 -1.59 12.27 -14.58
N LEU A 248 -2.24 13.15 -13.82
CA LEU A 248 -3.71 13.15 -13.72
C LEU A 248 -4.39 13.56 -15.04
N THR A 249 -3.75 14.39 -15.86
CA THR A 249 -4.22 14.70 -17.21
C THR A 249 -4.10 13.46 -18.10
N GLU A 250 -2.91 12.85 -18.14
CA GLU A 250 -2.64 11.63 -18.93
C GLU A 250 -3.53 10.46 -18.48
N GLN A 251 -3.85 10.37 -17.19
CA GLN A 251 -4.69 9.32 -16.62
C GLN A 251 -6.04 9.19 -17.32
N LEU A 252 -6.61 10.27 -17.88
CA LEU A 252 -7.91 10.19 -18.57
C LEU A 252 -7.84 9.39 -19.88
N THR A 253 -6.68 9.32 -20.52
CA THR A 253 -6.47 8.67 -21.82
C THR A 253 -5.55 7.45 -21.75
N ALA A 254 -4.80 7.29 -20.67
CA ALA A 254 -3.86 6.19 -20.44
C ALA A 254 -4.48 5.07 -19.60
N PRO A 255 -4.00 3.83 -19.75
CA PRO A 255 -4.46 2.70 -18.95
C PRO A 255 -4.16 2.88 -17.46
N VAL A 256 -5.05 2.35 -16.60
CA VAL A 256 -4.81 2.19 -15.17
C VAL A 256 -3.92 0.97 -14.94
N ARG A 257 -2.65 1.20 -14.56
CA ARG A 257 -1.62 0.19 -14.26
C ARG A 257 -1.67 -0.29 -12.80
N TRP A 258 -2.82 -0.83 -12.40
CA TRP A 258 -3.02 -1.35 -11.05
C TRP A 258 -2.12 -2.57 -10.78
N ASP A 259 -1.97 -3.45 -11.78
CA ASP A 259 -1.02 -4.57 -11.80
C ASP A 259 0.40 -4.16 -11.39
N MET A 260 0.95 -3.11 -12.01
CA MET A 260 2.28 -2.60 -11.72
C MET A 260 2.37 -1.98 -10.34
N ALA A 261 1.35 -1.20 -9.94
CA ALA A 261 1.31 -0.60 -8.62
C ALA A 261 1.37 -1.68 -7.53
N MET A 262 0.57 -2.74 -7.64
CA MET A 262 0.53 -3.80 -6.63
C MET A 262 1.81 -4.64 -6.63
N LYS A 263 2.39 -4.91 -7.81
CA LYS A 263 3.70 -5.55 -7.92
C LYS A 263 4.78 -4.74 -7.20
N LEU A 264 4.82 -3.42 -7.44
CA LEU A 264 5.78 -2.53 -6.81
C LEU A 264 5.62 -2.51 -5.28
N LEU A 265 4.38 -2.43 -4.76
CA LEU A 265 4.16 -2.49 -3.31
C LEU A 265 4.74 -3.80 -2.71
N SER A 266 4.50 -4.92 -3.39
CA SER A 266 5.02 -6.23 -2.96
C SER A 266 6.55 -6.28 -2.91
N GLU A 267 7.19 -5.80 -3.98
CA GLU A 267 8.65 -5.70 -4.11
C GLU A 267 9.25 -4.73 -3.07
N GLN A 268 8.53 -3.66 -2.72
CA GLN A 268 8.94 -2.68 -1.71
C GLN A 268 8.74 -3.15 -0.26
N GLY A 269 8.29 -4.39 -0.05
CA GLY A 269 8.13 -5.00 1.27
C GLY A 269 6.81 -4.65 1.97
N VAL A 270 5.81 -4.12 1.25
CA VAL A 270 4.45 -3.99 1.78
C VAL A 270 3.87 -5.37 1.99
N ARG A 271 3.20 -5.58 3.12
CA ARG A 271 2.58 -6.87 3.49
C ARG A 271 1.19 -6.73 4.08
N ILE A 272 0.81 -5.52 4.48
CA ILE A 272 -0.52 -5.18 4.96
C ILE A 272 -1.03 -4.04 4.08
N ALA A 273 -2.28 -4.12 3.65
CA ALA A 273 -2.98 -3.04 2.97
C ALA A 273 -4.37 -2.85 3.57
N ALA A 274 -4.86 -1.61 3.60
CA ALA A 274 -6.23 -1.28 3.98
C ALA A 274 -6.96 -0.62 2.81
N GLU A 275 -8.08 -1.18 2.37
CA GLU A 275 -8.94 -0.58 1.35
C GLU A 275 -9.97 0.35 2.02
N LEU A 276 -9.75 1.66 1.91
CA LEU A 276 -10.54 2.69 2.56
C LEU A 276 -11.61 3.24 1.60
N GLY A 277 -12.84 2.75 1.71
CA GLY A 277 -13.95 3.22 0.88
C GLY A 277 -15.05 2.20 0.71
N ALA A 278 -15.91 2.42 -0.29
CA ALA A 278 -17.07 1.57 -0.55
C ALA A 278 -16.68 0.18 -1.09
N LYS A 279 -17.33 -0.88 -0.59
CA LYS A 279 -17.10 -2.28 -0.98
C LYS A 279 -15.65 -2.73 -0.74
N GLN A 280 -15.25 -3.82 -1.40
CA GLN A 280 -13.95 -4.47 -1.24
C GLN A 280 -13.39 -4.91 -2.61
N VAL A 281 -13.50 -4.04 -3.61
CA VAL A 281 -13.18 -4.38 -5.01
C VAL A 281 -11.68 -4.55 -5.19
N LEU A 282 -10.88 -3.67 -4.60
CA LEU A 282 -9.42 -3.75 -4.70
C LEU A 282 -8.89 -4.95 -3.92
N THR A 283 -9.45 -5.24 -2.76
CA THR A 283 -9.18 -6.45 -1.98
C THR A 283 -9.42 -7.71 -2.80
N GLN A 284 -10.44 -7.73 -3.67
CA GLN A 284 -10.67 -8.85 -4.58
C GLN A 284 -9.60 -8.96 -5.67
N PHE A 285 -9.17 -7.83 -6.26
CA PHE A 285 -8.09 -7.83 -7.28
C PHE A 285 -6.76 -8.34 -6.69
N MET A 286 -6.48 -8.01 -5.44
CA MET A 286 -5.27 -8.42 -4.72
C MET A 286 -5.11 -9.93 -4.55
N ARG A 287 -6.21 -10.69 -4.48
CA ARG A 287 -6.19 -12.14 -4.23
C ARG A 287 -5.45 -12.94 -5.30
N THR A 288 -5.38 -12.43 -6.52
CA THR A 288 -4.74 -13.11 -7.65
C THR A 288 -3.24 -12.86 -7.66
N ASP A 289 -2.82 -11.58 -7.61
CA ASP A 289 -1.44 -11.19 -7.97
C ASP A 289 -0.58 -10.79 -6.78
N ALA A 290 -1.18 -10.28 -5.71
CA ALA A 290 -0.47 -9.70 -4.58
C ALA A 290 -0.73 -10.52 -3.31
N LYS A 291 -0.63 -11.85 -3.42
CA LYS A 291 -0.89 -12.80 -2.32
C LYS A 291 0.00 -12.60 -1.08
N SER A 292 1.13 -11.92 -1.24
CA SER A 292 2.01 -11.55 -0.13
C SER A 292 1.54 -10.32 0.65
N ILE A 293 0.50 -9.62 0.18
CA ILE A 293 -0.10 -8.48 0.84
C ILE A 293 -1.49 -8.88 1.34
N ALA A 294 -1.66 -8.95 2.65
CA ALA A 294 -2.96 -9.10 3.27
C ALA A 294 -3.72 -7.76 3.16
N CYS A 295 -4.83 -7.75 2.43
CA CYS A 295 -5.64 -6.56 2.20
C CYS A 295 -6.95 -6.65 3.00
N TYR A 296 -7.22 -5.62 3.81
CA TYR A 296 -8.39 -5.54 4.68
C TYR A 296 -9.30 -4.41 4.20
N PRO A 297 -10.60 -4.66 3.94
CA PRO A 297 -11.55 -3.58 3.71
C PRO A 297 -11.71 -2.74 4.97
N TYR A 298 -12.07 -1.47 4.80
CA TYR A 298 -12.36 -0.56 5.90
C TYR A 298 -13.50 0.36 5.49
N GLU A 299 -14.72 -0.15 5.68
CA GLU A 299 -15.95 0.61 5.55
C GLU A 299 -16.82 0.46 6.81
N LYS A 300 -16.82 -0.74 7.40
CA LYS A 300 -17.70 -1.13 8.50
C LYS A 300 -16.95 -1.36 9.80
N ALA A 301 -17.62 -1.16 10.93
CA ALA A 301 -17.06 -1.40 12.27
C ALA A 301 -16.47 -2.82 12.45
N ALA A 302 -17.11 -3.85 11.88
CA ALA A 302 -16.60 -5.22 11.99
C ALA A 302 -15.26 -5.45 11.25
N GLU A 303 -14.93 -4.59 10.28
CA GLU A 303 -13.71 -4.69 9.48
C GLU A 303 -12.53 -3.96 10.15
N LEU A 304 -12.81 -2.92 10.94
CA LEU A 304 -11.84 -2.23 11.81
C LEU A 304 -11.13 -3.23 12.74
N ASP A 305 -11.91 -4.09 13.42
CA ASP A 305 -11.37 -5.05 14.39
C ASP A 305 -10.33 -6.00 13.76
N LEU A 306 -10.52 -6.36 12.48
CA LEU A 306 -9.60 -7.26 11.77
C LEU A 306 -8.28 -6.55 11.46
N LEU A 307 -8.35 -5.34 10.93
CA LEU A 307 -7.16 -4.55 10.61
C LEU A 307 -6.37 -4.19 11.87
N GLN A 308 -7.05 -3.78 12.94
CA GLN A 308 -6.39 -3.44 14.20
C GLN A 308 -5.69 -4.66 14.82
N LYS A 309 -6.33 -5.83 14.82
CA LYS A 309 -5.71 -7.09 15.28
C LYS A 309 -4.45 -7.43 14.48
N GLU A 310 -4.49 -7.28 13.16
CA GLU A 310 -3.33 -7.55 12.31
C GLU A 310 -2.17 -6.58 12.59
N LEU A 311 -2.46 -5.29 12.73
CA LEU A 311 -1.46 -4.27 13.04
C LEU A 311 -0.83 -4.47 14.42
N GLU A 312 -1.63 -4.83 15.44
CA GLU A 312 -1.12 -5.16 16.77
C GLU A 312 -0.29 -6.47 16.76
N ALA A 313 -0.72 -7.48 16.01
CA ALA A 313 0.06 -8.70 15.83
C ALA A 313 1.42 -8.42 15.16
N ASP A 314 1.46 -7.55 14.14
CA ASP A 314 2.70 -7.13 13.50
C ASP A 314 3.64 -6.37 14.45
N LYS A 315 3.08 -5.47 15.27
CA LYS A 315 3.85 -4.76 16.31
C LYS A 315 4.49 -5.75 17.27
N LEU A 316 3.72 -6.74 17.74
CA LEU A 316 4.20 -7.75 18.67
C LEU A 316 5.25 -8.66 18.02
N GLU A 317 5.05 -9.07 16.77
CA GLU A 317 6.04 -9.87 16.04
C GLU A 317 7.34 -9.10 15.84
N LEU A 318 7.27 -7.82 15.48
CA LEU A 318 8.44 -6.96 15.38
C LEU A 318 9.15 -6.80 16.73
N ALA A 319 8.39 -6.60 17.81
CA ALA A 319 8.94 -6.50 19.16
C ALA A 319 9.70 -7.80 19.52
N ARG A 320 9.10 -8.96 19.23
CA ARG A 320 9.74 -10.28 19.41
C ARG A 320 10.98 -10.46 18.54
N GLN A 321 10.96 -10.03 17.28
CA GLN A 321 12.13 -10.09 16.39
C GLN A 321 13.28 -9.17 16.86
N LYS A 322 12.95 -7.99 17.39
CA LYS A 322 13.94 -7.09 18.00
C LYS A 322 14.48 -7.67 19.31
N ALA A 323 13.60 -8.25 20.13
CA ALA A 323 13.97 -8.93 21.35
C ALA A 323 14.85 -10.16 21.08
N SER A 324 14.66 -10.89 19.97
CA SER A 324 15.48 -12.06 19.62
C SER A 324 16.76 -11.73 18.85
N ASN A 325 16.91 -10.51 18.30
CA ASN A 325 18.11 -10.05 17.60
C ASN A 325 18.84 -8.95 18.41
N ASN A 326 19.18 -9.26 19.65
CA ASN A 326 19.83 -8.34 20.59
C ASN A 326 21.29 -8.76 20.91
N VAL A 327 22.03 -7.94 21.68
CA VAL A 327 23.43 -8.23 22.08
C VAL A 327 23.56 -9.54 22.87
N VAL A 328 22.66 -9.80 23.83
CA VAL A 328 22.61 -11.01 24.65
C VAL A 328 22.43 -12.27 23.79
N THR A 329 21.44 -12.29 22.89
CA THR A 329 21.19 -13.44 22.00
C THR A 329 22.39 -13.71 21.10
N ARG A 330 23.04 -12.64 20.61
CA ARG A 330 24.24 -12.77 19.77
C ARG A 330 25.48 -13.20 20.56
N CYS A 331 25.59 -12.84 21.84
CA CYS A 331 26.63 -13.37 22.71
C CYS A 331 26.49 -14.89 22.88
N LEU A 332 25.27 -15.42 23.08
CA LEU A 332 25.03 -16.86 23.14
C LEU A 332 25.46 -17.55 21.83
N ALA A 333 25.04 -17.01 20.68
CA ALA A 333 25.41 -17.56 19.38
C ALA A 333 26.94 -17.54 19.15
N ALA A 334 27.60 -16.42 19.45
CA ALA A 334 29.05 -16.30 19.31
C ALA A 334 29.80 -17.26 20.26
N ALA A 335 29.32 -17.42 21.48
CA ALA A 335 29.89 -18.35 22.44
C ALA A 335 29.82 -19.79 21.93
N VAL A 336 28.71 -20.24 21.33
CA VAL A 336 28.56 -21.61 20.80
C VAL A 336 29.35 -21.82 19.51
N CYS A 337 29.22 -20.90 18.55
CA CYS A 337 29.80 -21.06 17.21
C CYS A 337 31.32 -20.85 17.17
N THR A 338 31.92 -20.27 18.22
CA THR A 338 33.37 -20.09 18.28
C THR A 338 34.06 -21.36 18.78
N ARG A 339 35.06 -21.80 18.02
CA ARG A 339 35.79 -23.05 18.26
C ARG A 339 36.50 -23.05 19.62
N ASN A 340 36.27 -24.11 20.40
CA ASN A 340 37.02 -24.37 21.62
C ASN A 340 38.44 -24.87 21.29
N ARG A 341 39.46 -24.29 21.93
CA ARG A 341 40.87 -24.71 21.87
C ARG A 341 41.44 -25.04 23.26
N ASN A 342 40.59 -25.08 24.28
CA ASN A 342 40.96 -25.45 25.64
C ASN A 342 40.38 -26.82 26.03
N TRP A 343 41.24 -27.73 26.50
CA TRP A 343 40.87 -29.11 26.85
C TRP A 343 40.91 -29.38 28.36
N ASP A 344 41.12 -28.34 29.16
CA ASP A 344 40.97 -28.39 30.61
C ASP A 344 39.48 -28.34 30.98
N LEU A 345 38.97 -29.47 31.47
CA LEU A 345 37.55 -29.66 31.79
C LEU A 345 37.10 -28.77 32.96
N GLU A 346 37.94 -28.60 33.98
CA GLU A 346 37.58 -27.83 35.17
C GLU A 346 37.57 -26.33 34.86
N ALA A 347 38.57 -25.86 34.12
CA ALA A 347 38.59 -24.50 33.61
C ALA A 347 37.43 -24.22 32.63
N TYR A 348 37.04 -25.20 31.82
CA TYR A 348 35.93 -25.07 30.87
C TYR A 348 34.57 -24.98 31.60
N ASP A 349 34.34 -25.79 32.63
CA ASP A 349 33.10 -25.72 33.41
C ASP A 349 32.94 -24.34 34.08
N GLN A 350 34.00 -23.83 34.70
CA GLN A 350 33.95 -22.53 35.39
C GLN A 350 33.93 -21.34 34.41
N GLY A 351 34.76 -21.39 33.36
CA GLY A 351 34.98 -20.25 32.47
C GLY A 351 34.08 -20.22 31.23
N PHE A 352 33.38 -21.32 30.92
CA PHE A 352 32.41 -21.38 29.82
C PHE A 352 31.01 -21.75 30.29
N VAL A 353 30.83 -22.90 30.94
CA VAL A 353 29.48 -23.43 31.23
C VAL A 353 28.69 -22.52 32.17
N LEU A 354 29.32 -22.03 33.24
CA LEU A 354 28.67 -21.12 34.19
C LEU A 354 28.32 -19.75 33.56
N PRO A 355 29.24 -19.02 32.92
CA PRO A 355 28.93 -17.80 32.18
C PRO A 355 27.85 -17.99 31.11
N TYR A 356 27.92 -19.08 30.34
CA TYR A 356 26.93 -19.38 29.31
C TYR A 356 25.51 -19.50 29.91
N ARG A 357 25.38 -20.23 31.03
CA ARG A 357 24.09 -20.35 31.74
C ARG A 357 23.58 -19.01 32.29
N GLN A 358 24.47 -18.11 32.69
CA GLN A 358 24.08 -16.77 33.14
C GLN A 358 23.52 -15.94 32.00
N VAL A 359 24.20 -15.91 30.84
CA VAL A 359 23.70 -15.22 29.64
C VAL A 359 22.40 -15.87 29.15
N GLN A 360 22.27 -17.19 29.26
CA GLN A 360 21.06 -17.91 28.89
C GLN A 360 19.87 -17.52 29.77
N ARG A 361 20.03 -17.49 31.10
CA ARG A 361 18.98 -17.03 32.02
C ARG A 361 18.58 -15.58 31.78
N LEU A 362 19.57 -14.74 31.46
CA LEU A 362 19.30 -13.35 31.11
C LEU A 362 18.43 -13.27 29.84
N GLN A 363 18.71 -14.07 28.81
CA GLN A 363 17.87 -14.13 27.62
C GLN A 363 16.46 -14.65 27.93
N GLU A 364 16.33 -15.72 28.73
CA GLU A 364 15.03 -16.28 29.14
C GLU A 364 14.17 -15.23 29.87
N GLN A 365 14.76 -14.43 30.76
CA GLN A 365 14.05 -13.33 31.43
C GLN A 365 13.60 -12.22 30.47
N LEU A 366 14.40 -11.89 29.45
CA LEU A 366 14.02 -10.90 28.44
C LEU A 366 12.87 -11.42 27.56
N ASP A 367 12.90 -12.71 27.21
CA ASP A 367 11.84 -13.35 26.42
C ASP A 367 10.52 -13.42 27.20
N GLU A 368 10.57 -13.69 28.51
CA GLU A 368 9.38 -13.69 29.38
C GLU A 368 8.75 -12.30 29.54
N ASN A 369 9.58 -11.27 29.72
CA ASN A 369 9.10 -9.89 29.93
C ASN A 369 8.76 -9.15 28.63
N GLY A 370 9.24 -9.64 27.48
CA GLY A 370 9.07 -8.99 26.18
C GLY A 370 9.82 -7.65 26.05
N GLU A 371 10.81 -7.40 26.90
CA GLU A 371 11.57 -6.16 26.97
C GLU A 371 12.93 -6.29 26.29
N PRO A 372 13.45 -5.23 25.64
CA PRO A 372 14.83 -5.20 25.16
C PRO A 372 15.82 -5.16 26.33
N PRO A 373 17.05 -5.71 26.18
CA PRO A 373 18.05 -5.65 27.24
C PRO A 373 18.48 -4.21 27.52
N THR A 374 18.60 -3.88 28.81
CA THR A 374 19.20 -2.61 29.26
C THR A 374 20.68 -2.54 28.90
N GLN A 375 21.26 -1.33 28.88
CA GLN A 375 22.70 -1.15 28.62
C GLN A 375 23.58 -1.93 29.62
N ALA A 376 23.15 -2.03 30.88
CA ALA A 376 23.83 -2.81 31.91
C ALA A 376 23.81 -4.32 31.60
N GLN A 377 22.65 -4.85 31.22
CA GLN A 377 22.50 -6.26 30.82
C GLN A 377 23.29 -6.60 29.55
N MET A 378 23.30 -5.70 28.56
CA MET A 378 24.12 -5.85 27.35
C MET A 378 25.62 -5.89 27.68
N HIS A 379 26.09 -4.97 28.52
CA HIS A 379 27.48 -4.91 28.96
C HIS A 379 27.90 -6.18 29.72
N GLU A 380 27.03 -6.68 30.62
CA GLU A 380 27.28 -7.91 31.35
C GLU A 380 27.39 -9.13 30.42
N ALA A 381 26.49 -9.24 29.43
CA ALA A 381 26.57 -10.31 28.43
C ALA A 381 27.86 -10.26 27.59
N LEU A 382 28.36 -9.07 27.26
CA LEU A 382 29.64 -8.89 26.54
C LEU A 382 30.84 -9.28 27.41
N LYS A 383 30.83 -8.94 28.70
CA LYS A 383 31.85 -9.38 29.66
C LYS A 383 31.90 -10.90 29.81
N LEU A 384 30.74 -11.53 30.00
CA LEU A 384 30.65 -12.98 30.09
C LEU A 384 31.09 -13.64 28.79
N LEU A 385 30.77 -13.07 27.62
CA LEU A 385 31.30 -13.55 26.35
C LEU A 385 32.82 -13.47 26.28
N LYS A 386 33.43 -12.37 26.74
CA LYS A 386 34.89 -12.23 26.78
C LYS A 386 35.53 -13.35 27.60
N GLN A 387 34.99 -13.60 28.80
CA GLN A 387 35.43 -14.71 29.65
C GLN A 387 35.29 -16.07 28.97
N MET A 388 34.18 -16.31 28.27
CA MET A 388 33.95 -17.56 27.52
C MET A 388 34.97 -17.76 26.39
N LEU A 389 35.27 -16.70 25.63
CA LEU A 389 36.24 -16.73 24.53
C LEU A 389 37.68 -16.92 25.03
N ASP A 390 38.04 -16.26 26.14
CA ASP A 390 39.34 -16.44 26.80
C ASP A 390 39.51 -17.87 27.32
N THR A 391 38.47 -18.40 27.97
CA THR A 391 38.44 -19.79 28.45
C THR A 391 38.60 -20.78 27.29
N LYS A 392 38.01 -20.48 26.14
CA LYS A 392 38.16 -21.28 24.91
C LYS A 392 39.52 -21.11 24.22
N LYS A 393 40.42 -20.26 24.74
CA LYS A 393 41.70 -19.89 24.13
C LYS A 393 41.54 -19.41 22.69
N VAL A 394 40.52 -18.58 22.46
CA VAL A 394 40.25 -17.99 21.14
C VAL A 394 41.30 -16.91 20.85
N PRO A 395 41.96 -16.92 19.67
CA PRO A 395 42.91 -15.88 19.29
C PRO A 395 42.28 -14.50 19.35
N GLU A 396 43.04 -13.51 19.81
CA GLU A 396 42.56 -12.15 20.05
C GLU A 396 41.91 -11.51 18.82
N GLN A 397 42.50 -11.71 17.64
CA GLN A 397 41.93 -11.26 16.37
C GLN A 397 40.55 -11.86 16.08
N GLU A 398 40.36 -13.16 16.35
CA GLU A 398 39.04 -13.80 16.20
C GLU A 398 38.05 -13.26 17.24
N GLN A 399 38.49 -12.94 18.47
CA GLN A 399 37.63 -12.29 19.47
C GLN A 399 37.17 -10.91 18.99
N GLN A 400 38.09 -10.07 18.50
CA GLN A 400 37.77 -8.75 17.95
C GLN A 400 36.74 -8.83 16.82
N GLU A 401 36.90 -9.78 15.90
CA GLU A 401 35.93 -10.01 14.82
C GLU A 401 34.54 -10.40 15.35
N ARG A 402 34.47 -11.27 16.37
CA ARG A 402 33.19 -11.67 17.00
C ARG A 402 32.50 -10.47 17.64
N PHE A 403 33.22 -9.69 18.46
CA PHE A 403 32.63 -8.50 19.09
C PHE A 403 32.23 -7.45 18.06
N GLY A 404 33.08 -7.18 17.06
CA GLY A 404 32.77 -6.26 15.97
C GLY A 404 31.49 -6.65 15.21
N ASP A 405 31.31 -7.93 14.90
CA ASP A 405 30.10 -8.44 14.24
C ASP A 405 28.85 -8.26 15.11
N ILE A 406 28.94 -8.56 16.41
CA ILE A 406 27.83 -8.40 17.36
C ILE A 406 27.42 -6.92 17.44
N LEU A 407 28.37 -6.03 17.69
CA LEU A 407 28.12 -4.59 17.88
C LEU A 407 27.58 -3.95 16.60
N LYS A 408 28.15 -4.30 15.44
CA LYS A 408 27.71 -3.79 14.15
C LYS A 408 26.29 -4.25 13.80
N LYS A 409 25.98 -5.54 13.97
CA LYS A 409 24.66 -6.09 13.64
C LYS A 409 23.55 -5.68 14.62
N THR A 410 23.92 -5.20 15.81
CA THR A 410 22.96 -4.67 16.80
C THR A 410 22.92 -3.15 16.84
N GLY A 411 23.81 -2.46 16.11
CA GLY A 411 23.90 -0.99 16.14
C GLY A 411 24.39 -0.42 17.48
N THR A 412 25.16 -1.19 18.26
CA THR A 412 25.58 -0.82 19.63
C THR A 412 27.05 -0.43 19.74
N THR A 413 27.77 -0.28 18.62
CA THR A 413 29.21 0.08 18.61
C THR A 413 29.56 1.30 19.45
N ALA A 414 28.76 2.37 19.38
CA ALA A 414 29.00 3.60 20.14
C ALA A 414 28.76 3.45 21.66
N LEU A 415 28.01 2.43 22.09
CA LEU A 415 27.68 2.20 23.50
C LEU A 415 28.77 1.41 24.24
N PHE A 416 29.58 0.65 23.50
CA PHE A 416 30.55 -0.32 24.04
C PHE A 416 31.90 -0.22 23.32
N PRO A 417 32.55 0.97 23.29
CA PRO A 417 33.79 1.18 22.57
C PRO A 417 34.93 0.25 23.03
N GLU A 418 34.93 -0.20 24.28
CA GLU A 418 35.89 -1.14 24.87
C GLU A 418 35.84 -2.56 24.27
N PHE A 419 34.75 -2.91 23.60
CA PHE A 419 34.61 -4.17 22.86
C PHE A 419 34.74 -3.97 21.34
N SER A 420 35.03 -2.75 20.88
CA SER A 420 35.25 -2.45 19.46
C SER A 420 36.64 -2.94 19.01
N PRO A 421 36.80 -3.46 17.77
CA PRO A 421 38.12 -3.81 17.23
C PRO A 421 39.14 -2.67 17.32
N ASP A 422 38.69 -1.42 17.16
CA ASP A 422 39.55 -0.23 17.13
C ASP A 422 40.21 0.08 18.49
N SER A 423 39.65 -0.38 19.61
CA SER A 423 40.17 -0.09 20.95
C SER A 423 41.22 -1.09 21.43
N TRP A 424 41.42 -2.20 20.72
CA TRP A 424 42.37 -3.26 21.09
C TRP A 424 43.72 -3.09 20.39
N VAL A 425 43.88 -2.07 19.55
CA VAL A 425 45.11 -1.76 18.79
C VAL A 425 46.13 -0.95 19.61
N ILE A 426 45.81 -0.61 20.86
CA ILE A 426 46.72 0.11 21.78
C ILE A 426 46.87 -0.68 23.09
N ALA A 427 47.77 -1.67 23.09
CA ALA A 427 48.33 -2.26 24.29
C ALA A 427 49.78 -2.74 24.02
#